data_AF-A0A956IFC4-F1
#
_entry.id   AF-A0A956IFC4-F1
#
_cell.length_a   1.000
_cell.length_b   1.000
_cell.length_c   1.000
_cell.angle_alpha   90.00
_cell.angle_beta   90.00
_cell.angle_gamma   90.00
#
_symmetry.space_group_name_H-M   'P 1'
#
loop_
_entity.id
_entity.type
_entity.pdbx_description
1 polymer ?
#
loop_
_entity_poly.entity_id
_entity_poly.type
_entity_poly.pdbx_seq_one_letter_code
_entity_poly.pdbx_strand_id
1 'polypeptide(L)'
;MESFTPISSFLGGALIGSSSALLLALNGKIAGISGIAGGLVDGARDRQWRFAFVLGLVLTGLLASALAPGQMAVTIHRSTPVLIVAGLLVGVGTRIGSGCTSGHGVCGL
;
A
#
# COMPACT_ATOMS: atom_id res chain seq x y z
N MET A 1 -6.50 -26.78 6.80
CA MET A 1 -7.90 -26.56 6.40
C MET A 1 -8.06 -25.07 6.21
N GLU A 2 -7.91 -24.57 4.98
CA GLU A 2 -8.23 -23.17 4.68
C GLU A 2 -9.75 -23.02 4.81
N SER A 3 -10.21 -22.31 5.84
CA SER A 3 -11.63 -21.97 5.98
C SER A 3 -12.01 -21.05 4.83
N PHE A 4 -12.94 -21.48 3.99
CA PHE A 4 -13.50 -20.63 2.93
C PHE A 4 -14.28 -19.49 3.60
N THR A 5 -13.76 -18.26 3.54
CA THR A 5 -14.36 -17.07 4.21
C THR A 5 -14.89 -16.03 3.20
N PRO A 6 -15.85 -16.41 2.33
CA PRO A 6 -16.25 -15.64 1.16
C PRO A 6 -16.76 -14.24 1.50
N ILE A 7 -17.49 -14.11 2.61
CA ILE A 7 -18.02 -12.82 3.08
C ILE A 7 -16.87 -11.86 3.45
N SER A 8 -15.86 -12.35 4.16
CA SER A 8 -14.73 -11.52 4.58
C SER A 8 -13.88 -11.05 3.39
N SER A 9 -13.64 -11.93 2.42
CA SER A 9 -12.89 -11.60 1.21
C SER A 9 -13.63 -10.61 0.34
N PHE A 10 -14.96 -10.78 0.20
CA PHE A 10 -15.81 -9.83 -0.53
C PHE A 10 -15.81 -8.45 0.13
N LEU A 11 -16.00 -8.37 1.45
CA LEU A 11 -15.97 -7.10 2.18
C LEU A 11 -14.61 -6.41 2.09
N GLY A 12 -13.51 -7.16 2.23
CA GLY A 12 -12.16 -6.64 2.04
C GLY A 12 -11.94 -6.08 0.62
N GLY A 13 -12.36 -6.82 -0.40
CA GLY A 13 -12.29 -6.38 -1.80
C GLY A 13 -13.12 -5.13 -2.06
N ALA A 14 -14.36 -5.08 -1.57
CA ALA A 14 -15.24 -3.92 -1.70
C ALA A 14 -14.66 -2.67 -1.01
N LEU A 15 -14.06 -2.82 0.17
CA LEU A 15 -13.37 -1.73 0.88
C LEU A 15 -12.16 -1.21 0.10
N ILE A 16 -11.31 -2.10 -0.41
CA ILE A 16 -10.13 -1.71 -1.20
C ILE A 16 -10.56 -1.01 -2.49
N GLY A 17 -11.53 -1.58 -3.21
CA GLY A 17 -12.04 -1.03 -4.47
C GLY A 17 -12.78 0.31 -4.31
N SER A 18 -13.58 0.46 -3.25
CA SER A 18 -14.22 1.75 -2.96
C SER A 18 -13.20 2.81 -2.55
N SER A 19 -12.16 2.44 -1.79
CA SER A 19 -11.06 3.35 -1.42
C SER A 19 -10.27 3.84 -2.65
N SER A 20 -9.94 2.96 -3.60
CA SER A 20 -9.25 3.34 -4.84
C SER A 20 -10.14 4.21 -5.74
N ALA A 21 -11.43 3.88 -5.85
CA ALA A 21 -12.40 4.69 -6.60
C ALA A 21 -12.58 6.09 -5.98
N LEU A 22 -12.64 6.20 -4.66
CA LEU A 22 -12.70 7.48 -3.95
C LEU A 22 -11.44 8.32 -4.20
N LEU A 23 -10.26 7.71 -4.17
CA LEU A 23 -9.02 8.43 -4.48
C LEU A 23 -9.03 8.98 -5.91
N LEU A 24 -9.49 8.17 -6.87
CA LEU A 24 -9.64 8.59 -8.25
C LEU A 24 -10.68 9.70 -8.41
N ALA A 25 -11.84 9.58 -7.78
CA ALA A 25 -12.92 10.57 -7.87
C ALA A 25 -12.55 11.92 -7.23
N LEU A 26 -11.86 11.90 -6.09
CA LEU A 26 -11.54 13.11 -5.32
C LEU A 26 -10.26 13.80 -5.79
N ASN A 27 -9.22 13.02 -6.17
CA ASN A 27 -7.91 13.57 -6.52
C ASN A 27 -7.57 13.43 -8.01
N GLY A 28 -8.36 12.66 -8.78
CA GLY A 28 -8.05 12.35 -10.18
C GLY A 28 -6.81 11.47 -10.33
N LYS A 29 -6.39 10.76 -9.27
CA LYS A 29 -5.17 9.95 -9.23
C LYS A 29 -5.46 8.49 -8.96
N ILE A 30 -4.71 7.63 -9.64
CA ILE A 30 -4.74 6.17 -9.44
C ILE A 30 -3.96 5.82 -8.16
N ALA A 31 -4.46 4.86 -7.38
CA ALA A 31 -3.82 4.42 -6.14
C ALA A 31 -2.55 3.58 -6.41
N GLY A 32 -1.41 4.27 -6.60
CA GLY A 32 -0.10 3.66 -6.75
C GLY A 32 0.87 4.08 -5.65
N ILE A 33 1.05 3.24 -4.63
CA ILE A 33 1.81 3.58 -3.41
C ILE A 33 3.25 4.02 -3.74
N SER A 34 3.96 3.30 -4.62
CA SER A 34 5.33 3.68 -5.03
C SER A 34 5.39 5.06 -5.70
N GLY A 35 4.38 5.42 -6.50
CA GLY A 35 4.32 6.72 -7.17
C GLY A 35 3.95 7.85 -6.21
N ILE A 36 3.04 7.58 -5.26
CA ILE A 36 2.64 8.53 -4.21
C ILE A 36 3.84 8.81 -3.31
N ALA A 37 4.47 7.78 -2.74
CA ALA A 37 5.65 7.89 -1.89
C ALA A 37 6.84 8.50 -2.64
N GLY A 38 7.12 8.05 -3.87
CA GLY A 38 8.19 8.60 -4.70
C GLY A 38 8.04 10.10 -4.94
N GLY A 39 6.82 10.60 -5.21
CA GLY A 39 6.62 12.03 -5.38
C GLY A 39 6.72 12.88 -4.12
N LEU A 40 6.65 12.30 -2.91
CA LEU A 40 7.05 13.04 -1.69
C LEU A 40 8.56 13.30 -1.64
N VAL A 41 9.33 12.35 -2.15
CA VAL A 41 10.80 12.41 -2.20
C VAL A 41 11.25 13.33 -3.33
N ASP A 42 10.65 13.18 -4.51
CA ASP A 42 10.95 13.99 -5.70
C ASP A 42 10.41 15.43 -5.62
N GLY A 43 9.70 15.80 -4.53
CA GLY A 43 9.25 17.17 -4.27
C GLY A 43 8.06 17.64 -5.11
N ALA A 44 7.11 16.74 -5.41
CA ALA A 44 5.95 17.07 -6.22
C ALA A 44 5.09 18.22 -5.61
N ARG A 45 4.54 19.07 -6.49
CA ARG A 45 3.76 20.26 -6.10
C ARG A 45 2.50 19.94 -5.27
N ASP A 46 2.01 18.71 -5.38
CA ASP A 46 0.82 18.18 -4.72
C ASP A 46 1.17 17.36 -3.46
N ARG A 47 2.24 17.74 -2.73
CA ARG A 47 2.78 16.99 -1.59
C ARG A 47 1.79 16.75 -0.46
N GLN A 48 0.85 17.67 -0.25
CA GLN A 48 -0.03 17.66 0.94
C GLN A 48 -0.99 16.47 0.96
N TRP A 49 -1.66 16.15 -0.16
CA TRP A 49 -2.54 14.99 -0.23
C TRP A 49 -1.75 13.68 -0.19
N ARG A 50 -0.58 13.64 -0.84
CA ARG A 50 0.28 12.45 -0.83
C ARG A 50 0.78 12.15 0.58
N PHE A 51 1.17 13.19 1.31
CA PHE A 51 1.57 13.06 2.71
C PHE A 51 0.40 12.58 3.57
N ALA A 52 -0.78 13.16 3.41
CA ALA A 52 -1.98 12.69 4.11
C ALA A 52 -2.30 11.21 3.81
N PHE A 53 -2.14 10.79 2.56
CA PHE A 53 -2.33 9.39 2.15
C PHE A 53 -1.33 8.44 2.82
N VAL A 54 -0.03 8.75 2.73
CA VAL A 54 1.04 7.93 3.34
C VAL A 54 0.90 7.90 4.86
N LEU A 55 0.61 9.05 5.46
CA LEU A 55 0.38 9.14 6.90
C LEU A 55 -0.83 8.31 7.32
N GLY A 56 -1.94 8.39 6.59
CA GLY A 56 -3.12 7.55 6.82
C GLY A 56 -2.79 6.07 6.77
N LEU A 57 -2.03 5.62 5.76
CA LEU A 57 -1.60 4.23 5.62
C LEU A 57 -0.78 3.76 6.83
N VAL A 58 0.18 4.56 7.28
CA VAL A 58 1.01 4.26 8.46
C VAL A 58 0.17 4.24 9.73
N LEU A 59 -0.67 5.26 9.95
CA LEU A 59 -1.51 5.37 11.14
C LEU A 59 -2.51 4.22 11.23
N THR A 60 -3.17 3.85 10.14
CA THR A 60 -4.10 2.71 10.12
C THR A 60 -3.37 1.40 10.44
N GLY A 61 -2.15 1.19 9.92
CA GLY A 61 -1.34 0.02 10.26
C GLY A 61 -0.96 -0.03 11.74
N LEU A 62 -0.54 1.10 12.32
CA LEU A 62 -0.23 1.22 13.74
C LEU A 62 -1.48 0.97 14.62
N LEU A 63 -2.62 1.59 14.28
CA LEU A 63 -3.89 1.37 14.95
C LEU A 63 -4.30 -0.11 14.89
N ALA A 64 -4.21 -0.74 13.71
CA ALA A 64 -4.52 -2.15 13.55
C ALA A 64 -3.62 -3.04 14.43
N SER A 65 -2.32 -2.73 14.51
CA SER A 65 -1.38 -3.44 15.36
C SER A 65 -1.68 -3.30 16.86
N ALA A 66 -2.22 -2.16 17.28
CA ALA A 66 -2.59 -1.89 18.67
C ALA A 66 -3.94 -2.52 19.05
N LEU A 67 -4.92 -2.52 18.14
CA LEU A 67 -6.26 -3.07 18.39
C LEU A 67 -6.31 -4.60 18.29
N ALA A 68 -5.45 -5.22 17.47
CA ALA A 68 -5.40 -6.66 17.29
C ALA A 68 -3.96 -7.22 17.47
N PRO A 69 -3.38 -7.09 18.68
CA PRO A 69 -2.03 -7.57 18.95
C PRO A 69 -1.96 -9.08 18.71
N GLY A 70 -1.07 -9.51 17.80
CA GLY A 70 -0.88 -10.91 17.42
C GLY A 70 -1.38 -11.27 16.02
N GLN A 71 -2.40 -10.59 15.49
CA GLN A 71 -2.80 -10.78 14.08
C GLN A 71 -1.79 -10.17 13.10
N MET A 72 -1.03 -9.17 13.57
CA MET A 72 0.05 -8.51 12.83
C MET A 72 1.43 -8.88 13.39
N ALA A 73 1.60 -10.12 13.87
CA ALA A 73 2.90 -10.62 14.28
C ALA A 73 3.77 -10.94 13.05
N VAL A 74 4.49 -9.94 12.53
CA VAL A 74 5.43 -10.14 11.42
C VAL A 74 6.70 -10.80 11.95
N THR A 75 6.83 -12.10 11.75
CA THR A 75 8.05 -12.84 12.07
C THR A 75 9.04 -12.72 10.92
N ILE A 76 9.97 -11.77 11.04
CA ILE A 76 11.00 -11.57 10.02
C ILE A 76 12.13 -12.57 10.25
N HIS A 77 12.17 -13.62 9.43
CA HIS A 77 13.19 -14.68 9.48
C HIS A 77 14.47 -14.34 8.69
N ARG A 78 14.60 -13.12 8.16
CA ARG A 78 15.72 -12.69 7.31
C ARG A 78 16.53 -11.58 7.97
N SER A 79 17.82 -11.53 7.64
CA SER A 79 18.73 -10.53 8.16
C SER A 79 18.44 -9.14 7.58
N THR A 80 18.69 -8.09 8.36
CA THR A 80 18.48 -6.69 7.96
C THR A 80 19.12 -6.32 6.61
N PRO A 81 20.35 -6.77 6.27
CA PRO A 81 20.94 -6.48 4.96
C PRO A 81 20.11 -7.02 3.80
N VAL A 82 19.52 -8.21 3.94
CA VAL A 82 18.67 -8.80 2.90
C VAL A 82 17.41 -7.97 2.69
N LEU A 83 16.81 -7.45 3.76
CA LEU A 83 15.63 -6.58 3.67
C LEU A 83 15.94 -5.26 2.97
N ILE A 84 17.10 -4.66 3.26
CA ILE A 84 17.55 -3.44 2.61
C ILE A 84 17.72 -3.67 1.11
N VAL A 85 18.44 -4.73 0.72
CA VAL A 85 18.66 -5.08 -0.69
C VAL A 85 17.33 -5.39 -1.39
N ALA A 86 16.44 -6.16 -0.76
CA ALA A 86 15.13 -6.46 -1.30
C ALA A 86 14.29 -5.19 -1.51
N GLY A 87 14.28 -4.28 -0.53
CA GLY A 87 13.57 -3.00 -0.63
C GLY A 87 14.09 -2.13 -1.78
N LEU A 88 15.41 -2.05 -1.96
CA LEU A 88 16.03 -1.32 -3.06
C LEU A 88 15.67 -1.94 -4.42
N LEU A 89 15.76 -3.27 -4.55
CA LEU A 89 15.40 -3.98 -5.77
C LEU A 89 13.92 -3.80 -6.12
N VAL A 90 13.02 -3.89 -5.14
CA VAL A 90 11.58 -3.62 -5.34
C VAL A 90 11.35 -2.16 -5.73
N GLY A 91 12.03 -1.22 -5.08
CA GLY A 91 11.95 0.21 -5.42
C GLY A 91 12.33 0.46 -6.88
N VAL A 92 13.51 -0.01 -7.30
CA VAL A 92 13.99 0.06 -8.69
C VAL A 92 13.02 -0.64 -9.64
N GLY A 93 12.59 -1.86 -9.31
CA GLY A 93 11.65 -2.64 -10.11
C GLY A 93 10.32 -1.91 -10.34
N THR A 94 9.76 -1.27 -9.31
CA THR A 94 8.50 -0.53 -9.46
C THR A 94 8.64 0.74 -10.31
N ARG A 95 9.82 1.37 -10.34
CA ARG A 95 10.11 2.50 -11.25
C ARG A 95 10.25 2.01 -12.70
N ILE A 96 11.01 0.94 -12.94
CA ILE A 96 11.20 0.37 -14.28
C ILE A 96 9.86 -0.15 -14.84
N GLY A 97 9.11 -0.87 -14.01
CA GLY A 97 7.80 -1.41 -14.35
C GLY A 97 6.67 -0.38 -14.39
N SER A 98 6.97 0.93 -14.26
CA SER A 98 5.99 2.03 -14.29
C SER A 98 4.81 1.86 -13.30
N GLY A 99 5.01 1.13 -12.20
CA GLY A 99 3.99 0.94 -11.19
C GLY A 99 4.31 -0.17 -10.20
N CYS A 100 3.38 -0.36 -9.25
CA CYS A 100 3.49 -1.33 -8.16
C CYS A 100 2.24 -2.21 -8.11
N THR A 101 2.19 -3.18 -7.19
CA THR A 101 1.06 -4.10 -7.04
C THR A 101 -0.27 -3.41 -6.78
N SER A 102 -0.28 -2.31 -6.03
CA SER A 102 -1.49 -1.50 -5.83
C SER A 102 -1.94 -0.81 -7.11
N GLY A 103 -1.01 -0.22 -7.86
CA GLY A 103 -1.34 0.47 -9.12
C GLY A 103 -1.79 -0.49 -10.22
N HIS A 104 -0.96 -1.47 -10.56
CA HIS A 104 -1.27 -2.44 -11.62
C HIS A 104 -2.31 -3.47 -11.20
N GLY A 105 -2.18 -4.03 -9.99
CA GLY A 105 -3.03 -5.15 -9.56
C GLY A 105 -4.42 -4.71 -9.11
N VAL A 106 -4.54 -3.61 -8.35
CA VAL A 106 -5.85 -3.18 -7.83
C VAL A 106 -6.58 -2.25 -8.80
N CYS A 107 -5.86 -1.37 -9.48
CA CYS A 107 -6.48 -0.32 -10.31
C CYS A 107 -6.29 -0.53 -11.83
N GLY A 108 -5.42 -1.45 -12.25
CA GLY A 108 -5.00 -1.61 -13.65
C GLY A 108 -5.36 -2.96 -14.28
N LEU A 109 -5.94 -3.89 -13.52
CA LEU A 109 -6.54 -5.14 -14.02
C LEU A 109 -8.02 -4.92 -14.31
#